data_AF-B6WSD6-F1
#
_entry.id   AF-B6WSD6-F1
#
_cell.length_a   1.000
_cell.length_b   1.000
_cell.length_c   1.000
_cell.angle_alpha   90.00
_cell.angle_beta   90.00
_cell.angle_gamma   90.00
#
_symmetry.space_group_name_H-M   'P 1'
#
loop_
_entity.id
_entity.type
_entity.pdbx_description
1 polymer ?
#
loop_
_entity_poly.entity_id
_entity_poly.type
_entity_poly.pdbx_seq_one_letter_code
_entity_poly.pdbx_strand_id
1 'polypeptide(L)'
;MKARTTKKNLTFEERMARLQEIVEALENGQPSLEEGMALYQEGMECSLQCRRQLEQARQQLTVWQEGQVRAFRPEENMEDSLQQSVEQR
;
A
#
# COMPACT_ATOMS: atom_id res chain seq x y z
N MET A 1 -7.22 25.81 -25.42
CA MET A 1 -6.56 25.67 -24.11
C MET A 1 -6.86 24.26 -23.60
N LYS A 2 -5.86 23.37 -23.47
CA LYS A 2 -6.05 21.99 -23.00
C LYS A 2 -5.91 21.97 -21.48
N ALA A 3 -6.99 21.65 -20.76
CA ALA A 3 -6.99 21.52 -19.32
C ALA A 3 -5.98 20.44 -18.91
N ARG A 4 -4.97 20.84 -18.13
CA ARG A 4 -3.98 19.92 -17.58
C ARG A 4 -4.63 19.26 -16.36
N THR A 5 -5.15 18.05 -16.53
CA THR A 5 -5.70 17.25 -15.44
C THR A 5 -4.56 16.88 -14.49
N THR A 6 -4.34 17.69 -13.46
CA THR A 6 -3.44 17.35 -12.36
C THR A 6 -4.06 16.15 -11.64
N LYS A 7 -3.47 14.96 -11.80
CA LYS A 7 -3.74 13.82 -10.93
C LYS A 7 -3.57 14.30 -9.48
N LYS A 8 -4.68 14.43 -8.75
CA LYS A 8 -4.66 14.75 -7.32
C LYS A 8 -3.96 13.58 -6.63
N ASN A 9 -2.77 13.83 -6.08
CA ASN A 9 -2.17 12.87 -5.16
C ASN A 9 -3.04 12.86 -3.90
N LEU A 10 -3.72 11.75 -3.65
CA LEU A 10 -4.45 11.53 -2.40
C LEU A 10 -3.50 11.65 -1.20
N THR A 11 -4.02 12.15 -0.09
CA THR A 11 -3.38 12.09 1.23
C THR A 11 -3.35 10.66 1.78
N PHE A 12 -2.68 10.44 2.91
CA PHE A 12 -2.65 9.12 3.55
C PHE A 12 -4.05 8.72 4.03
N GLU A 13 -4.73 9.65 4.67
CA GLU A 13 -6.06 9.52 5.25
C GLU A 13 -7.10 9.24 4.18
N GLU A 14 -7.05 9.97 3.05
CA GLU A 14 -7.94 9.73 1.91
C GLU A 14 -7.69 8.36 1.26
N ARG A 15 -6.42 7.93 1.14
CA ARG A 15 -6.11 6.57 0.65
C ARG A 15 -6.60 5.49 1.60
N MET A 16 -6.47 5.70 2.89
CA MET A 16 -6.93 4.75 3.90
C MET A 16 -8.46 4.63 3.89
N ALA A 17 -9.17 5.76 3.81
CA ALA A 17 -10.62 5.78 3.66
C ALA A 17 -11.05 5.05 2.38
N ARG A 18 -10.37 5.30 1.26
CA ARG A 18 -10.65 4.61 0.00
C ARG A 18 -10.41 3.10 0.09
N LEU A 19 -9.32 2.68 0.74
CA LEU A 19 -9.02 1.27 0.97
C LEU A 19 -10.12 0.59 1.81
N GLN A 20 -10.61 1.26 2.85
CA GLN A 20 -11.71 0.78 3.68
C GLN A 20 -12.98 0.55 2.85
N GLU A 21 -13.37 1.54 2.02
CA GLU A 21 -14.52 1.42 1.11
C GLU A 21 -14.38 0.24 0.14
N ILE A 22 -13.18 0.02 -0.40
CA ILE A 22 -12.89 -1.09 -1.32
C ILE A 22 -13.05 -2.43 -0.60
N VAL A 23 -12.50 -2.56 0.61
CA VAL A 23 -12.63 -3.78 1.42
C VAL A 23 -14.10 -4.07 1.70
N GLU A 24 -14.86 -3.08 2.17
CA GLU A 24 -16.30 -3.22 2.41
C GLU A 24 -17.05 -3.63 1.14
N ALA A 25 -16.74 -3.04 -0.01
CA ALA A 25 -17.36 -3.37 -1.29
C ALA A 25 -17.07 -4.83 -1.72
N LEU A 26 -15.84 -5.31 -1.51
CA LEU A 26 -15.44 -6.67 -1.84
C LEU A 26 -16.05 -7.70 -0.87
N GLU A 27 -16.12 -7.38 0.42
CA GLU A 27 -16.70 -8.25 1.46
C GLU A 27 -18.22 -8.41 1.32
N ASN A 28 -18.92 -7.37 0.86
CA ASN A 28 -20.35 -7.41 0.62
C ASN A 28 -20.75 -8.35 -0.54
N GLY A 29 -19.79 -8.84 -1.33
CA GLY A 29 -20.02 -9.88 -2.36
C GLY A 29 -20.92 -9.46 -3.51
N GLN A 30 -21.14 -8.15 -3.69
CA GLN A 30 -22.01 -7.56 -4.72
C GLN A 30 -21.31 -7.16 -6.04
N PRO A 31 -19.97 -7.02 -6.17
CA PRO A 31 -19.39 -6.58 -7.44
C PRO A 31 -19.39 -7.73 -8.45
N SER A 32 -19.61 -7.39 -9.72
CA SER A 32 -19.32 -8.31 -10.83
C SER A 32 -17.83 -8.70 -10.84
N LEU A 33 -17.47 -9.75 -11.58
CA LEU A 33 -16.08 -10.20 -11.67
C LEU A 33 -15.13 -9.08 -12.11
N GLU A 34 -15.52 -8.32 -13.15
CA GLU A 34 -14.72 -7.22 -13.69
C GLU A 34 -14.56 -6.08 -12.68
N GLU A 35 -15.64 -5.72 -11.98
CA GLU A 35 -15.61 -4.71 -10.92
C GLU A 35 -14.79 -5.17 -9.72
N GLY A 36 -14.91 -6.43 -9.32
CA GLY A 36 -14.12 -7.02 -8.24
C GLY A 36 -12.63 -7.02 -8.56
N MET A 37 -12.25 -7.33 -9.81
CA MET A 37 -10.87 -7.23 -10.27
C MET A 37 -10.35 -5.79 -10.22
N ALA A 38 -11.14 -4.82 -10.67
CA ALA A 38 -10.77 -3.41 -10.63
C ALA A 38 -10.60 -2.90 -9.19
N LEU A 39 -11.56 -3.21 -8.31
CA LEU A 39 -11.52 -2.87 -6.88
C LEU A 39 -10.30 -3.49 -6.20
N TYR A 40 -10.00 -4.76 -6.50
CA TYR A 40 -8.82 -5.44 -5.96
C TYR A 40 -7.52 -4.75 -6.37
N GLN A 41 -7.36 -4.42 -7.66
CA GLN A 41 -6.18 -3.70 -8.16
C GLN A 41 -6.03 -2.33 -7.50
N GLU A 42 -7.12 -1.57 -7.39
CA GLU A 42 -7.13 -0.27 -6.71
C GLU A 42 -6.76 -0.41 -5.23
N GLY A 43 -7.30 -1.43 -4.54
CA GLY A 43 -7.01 -1.72 -3.13
C GLY A 43 -5.54 -2.07 -2.91
N MET A 44 -4.94 -2.88 -3.80
CA MET A 44 -3.51 -3.18 -3.76
C MET A 44 -2.66 -1.92 -3.91
N GLU A 45 -3.00 -1.04 -4.86
CA GLU A 45 -2.28 0.22 -5.06
C GLU A 45 -2.40 1.14 -3.84
N CYS A 46 -3.60 1.29 -3.28
CA CYS A 46 -3.83 2.05 -2.05
C CYS A 46 -2.99 1.53 -0.90
N SER A 47 -3.01 0.22 -0.66
CA SER A 47 -2.22 -0.46 0.39
C SER A 47 -0.72 -0.25 0.22
N LEU A 48 -0.20 -0.42 -1.00
CA LEU A 48 1.21 -0.19 -1.33
C LEU A 48 1.64 1.25 -1.04
N GLN A 49 0.82 2.23 -1.41
CA GLN A 49 1.12 3.64 -1.20
C GLN A 49 1.06 4.02 0.29
N CYS A 50 0.07 3.53 1.03
CA CYS A 50 -0.01 3.72 2.48
C CYS A 50 1.24 3.18 3.19
N ARG A 51 1.66 1.95 2.83
CA ARG A 51 2.88 1.35 3.37
C ARG A 51 4.12 2.19 3.06
N ARG A 52 4.25 2.68 1.82
CA ARG A 52 5.37 3.56 1.42
C ARG A 52 5.41 4.85 2.24
N GLN A 53 4.28 5.48 2.48
CA GLN A 53 4.21 6.71 3.26
C GLN A 53 4.59 6.48 4.73
N LEU A 54 4.11 5.39 5.33
CA LEU A 54 4.47 5.03 6.71
C LEU A 54 5.97 4.75 6.84
N GLU A 55 6.56 4.04 5.88
CA GLU A 55 8.00 3.79 5.88
C GLU A 55 8.84 5.05 5.71
N GLN A 56 8.41 5.98 4.86
CA GLN A 56 9.06 7.29 4.75
C GLN A 56 9.02 8.05 6.08
N ALA A 57 7.87 8.05 6.75
CA ALA A 57 7.75 8.68 8.07
C ALA A 57 8.64 7.99 9.11
N ARG A 58 8.71 6.65 9.11
CA ARG A 58 9.61 5.88 9.98
C ARG A 58 11.08 6.21 9.71
N GLN A 59 11.50 6.22 8.45
CA GLN A 59 12.87 6.58 8.08
C GLN A 59 13.23 8.00 8.53
N GLN A 60 12.33 8.96 8.36
CA GLN A 60 12.55 10.33 8.85
C GLN A 60 12.75 10.35 10.37
N LEU A 61 11.95 9.61 11.13
CA LEU A 61 12.13 9.47 12.58
C LEU A 61 13.47 8.80 12.94
N THR A 62 13.85 7.73 12.24
CA THR A 62 15.14 7.05 12.47
C THR A 62 16.33 7.95 12.18
N VAL A 63 16.30 8.75 11.10
CA VAL A 63 17.35 9.76 10.83
C VAL A 63 17.45 10.75 11.98
N TRP A 64 16.31 11.19 12.49
CA TRP A 64 16.27 12.15 13.59
C TRP A 64 16.81 11.57 14.90
N GLN A 65 16.62 10.26 15.13
CA GLN A 65 17.03 9.57 16.35
C GLN A 65 18.47 9.02 16.30
N GLU A 66 18.92 8.49 15.15
CA GLU A 66 20.14 7.69 15.01
C GLU A 66 21.08 8.16 13.90
N GLY A 67 20.67 9.13 13.07
CA GLY A 67 21.52 9.69 12.00
C GLY A 67 21.82 8.78 10.81
N GLN A 68 21.21 7.58 10.70
CA GLN A 68 21.40 6.66 9.56
C GLN A 68 20.08 6.20 8.92
N VAL A 69 20.05 6.01 7.57
CA VAL A 69 18.90 5.52 6.80
C VAL A 69 19.16 4.10 6.28
N ARG A 70 18.18 3.19 6.46
CA ARG A 70 18.05 1.95 5.64
C ARG A 70 16.90 2.11 4.65
N ALA A 71 17.12 1.76 3.38
CA ALA A 71 16.11 1.84 2.33
C ALA A 71 15.08 0.70 2.45
N PHE A 72 13.80 1.00 2.25
CA PHE A 72 12.72 0.02 2.22
C PHE A 72 12.62 -0.63 0.84
N ARG A 73 12.67 -1.98 0.80
CA ARG A 73 12.54 -2.78 -0.42
C ARG A 73 11.31 -3.68 -0.30
N PRO A 74 10.20 -3.40 -1.01
CA PRO A 74 8.96 -4.15 -0.85
C PRO A 74 9.03 -5.62 -1.32
N GLU A 75 10.01 -5.96 -2.17
CA GLU A 75 10.15 -7.30 -2.77
C GLU A 75 10.80 -8.30 -1.79
N GLU A 76 11.68 -7.85 -0.90
CA GLU A 76 12.41 -8.71 0.05
C GLU A 76 11.49 -9.22 1.20
N ASN A 77 10.36 -8.56 1.46
CA ASN A 77 9.43 -8.95 2.53
C ASN A 77 8.46 -10.09 2.15
N MET A 78 8.37 -10.48 0.88
CA MET A 78 7.60 -11.68 0.47
C MET A 78 8.46 -12.96 0.54
N GLU A 79 9.78 -12.85 0.44
CA GLU A 79 10.71 -13.98 0.52
C GLU A 79 10.88 -14.48 1.97
N ASP A 80 10.80 -13.58 2.96
CA ASP A 80 11.00 -13.93 4.38
C ASP A 80 9.89 -14.85 4.95
N SER A 81 8.66 -14.74 4.42
CA SER A 81 7.54 -15.62 4.83
C SER A 81 7.69 -17.06 4.30
N LEU A 82 8.41 -17.25 3.19
CA LEU A 82 8.68 -18.57 2.61
C LEU A 82 9.92 -19.21 3.24
N GLN A 83 10.96 -18.42 3.52
CA GLN A 83 12.19 -18.88 4.18
C GLN A 83 11.90 -19.48 5.57
N GLN A 84 11.01 -18.85 6.35
CA GLN A 84 10.67 -19.29 7.70
C GLN A 84 9.93 -20.64 7.75
N SER A 85 9.29 -21.04 6.64
CA SER A 85 8.63 -22.36 6.51
C SER A 85 9.60 -23.50 6.15
N VAL A 86 10.76 -23.17 5.57
CA VAL A 86 11.77 -24.15 5.16
C VAL A 86 12.71 -24.51 6.31
N GLU A 87 12.94 -23.58 7.26
CA GLU A 87 13.80 -23.81 8.44
C GLU A 87 13.11 -24.58 9.59
N GLN A 88 11.79 -24.80 9.53
CA GLN A 88 11.04 -25.58 10.53
C GLN A 88 10.75 -27.04 10.10
N ARG A 89 11.49 -27.57 9.11
CA ARG A 89 11.46 -28.99 8.73
C ARG A 89 12.80 -29.68 8.96
#